data_AF-A0A8B4IBD5-F1
#
_entry.id   AF-A0A8B4IBD5-F1
#
_cell.length_a   1.000
_cell.length_b   1.000
_cell.length_c   1.000
_cell.angle_alpha   90.00
_cell.angle_beta   90.00
_cell.angle_gamma   90.00
#
_symmetry.space_group_name_H-M   'P 1'
#
loop_
_entity.id
_entity.type
_entity.pdbx_description
1 polymer ?
#
loop_
_entity_poly.entity_id
_entity_poly.type
_entity_poly.pdbx_seq_one_letter_code
_entity_poly.pdbx_strand_id
1 'polypeptide(L)'
;MYRVMNNYEKNPPPYSNPPSTLTPADYTVSKGTSYYDTGYIPADGDGFGAMMEHYEKYCLPIFPIKNNNYSCSFVSLGNKAYFLTYPQDRPKDMPACCMFSPMNHPPRQSFIEHLPYSAARSKNLNGSVQAYALDLQSPAGPILFGYAFNTQQSGSPPYRLPQSFFFSGDASVANAPIVSQNYTNFRIARPDPKQTWDQVAAMCPSNPPPCQLFDPPASQSNGRKAQWNQLMQRKP
;
A
#
# COMPACT_ATOMS: atom_id res chain seq x y z
N MET A 1 -6.99 -8.73 -2.56
CA MET A 1 -6.14 -8.75 -1.36
C MET A 1 -6.49 -9.99 -0.55
N TYR A 2 -5.49 -10.75 -0.16
CA TYR A 2 -5.56 -11.84 0.80
C TYR A 2 -4.97 -11.34 2.12
N ARG A 3 -5.67 -11.58 3.23
CA ARG A 3 -5.11 -11.46 4.58
C ARG A 3 -5.04 -12.86 5.15
N VAL A 4 -3.83 -13.39 5.31
CA VAL A 4 -3.58 -14.72 5.87
C VAL A 4 -3.32 -14.53 7.35
N MET A 5 -4.18 -15.10 8.19
CA MET A 5 -4.17 -14.95 9.65
C MET A 5 -3.51 -16.13 10.34
N ASN A 6 -3.68 -17.34 9.80
CA ASN A 6 -3.21 -18.58 10.39
C ASN A 6 -2.33 -19.34 9.40
N ASN A 7 -1.42 -20.17 9.92
CA ASN A 7 -0.51 -21.01 9.12
C ASN A 7 0.34 -20.23 8.10
N TYR A 8 0.53 -18.93 8.29
CA TYR A 8 1.19 -18.04 7.33
C TYR A 8 2.70 -18.32 7.24
N GLU A 9 3.32 -18.80 8.32
CA GLU A 9 4.74 -19.13 8.41
C GLU A 9 5.11 -20.28 7.46
N LYS A 10 4.18 -21.22 7.27
CA LYS A 10 4.34 -22.36 6.34
C LYS A 10 3.93 -22.00 4.91
N ASN A 11 3.33 -20.82 4.72
CA ASN A 11 2.72 -20.39 3.46
C ASN A 11 3.18 -18.98 3.06
N PRO A 12 4.50 -18.74 2.92
CA PRO A 12 5.02 -17.41 2.62
C PRO A 12 4.62 -16.95 1.21
N PRO A 13 4.33 -15.65 1.01
CA PRO A 13 4.10 -15.07 -0.32
C PRO A 13 5.40 -15.02 -1.16
N PRO A 14 5.30 -14.86 -2.49
CA PRO A 14 4.09 -14.62 -3.27
C PRO A 14 3.26 -15.89 -3.52
N TYR A 15 1.97 -15.71 -3.72
CA TYR A 15 1.03 -16.74 -4.15
C TYR A 15 0.06 -16.16 -5.19
N SER A 16 -0.48 -16.98 -6.11
CA SER A 16 -1.45 -16.51 -7.12
C SER A 16 -2.90 -16.64 -6.64
N ASN A 17 -3.15 -17.70 -5.89
CA ASN A 17 -4.39 -18.04 -5.19
C ASN A 17 -4.03 -18.32 -3.73
N PRO A 18 -4.99 -18.45 -2.81
CA PRO A 18 -4.71 -18.99 -1.49
C PRO A 18 -3.95 -20.32 -1.63
N PRO A 19 -2.80 -20.50 -0.97
CA PRO A 19 -2.09 -21.78 -0.96
C PRO A 19 -3.04 -22.94 -0.61
N SER A 20 -2.90 -24.08 -1.28
CA SER A 20 -3.82 -25.23 -1.14
C SER A 20 -3.83 -25.86 0.26
N THR A 21 -2.81 -25.58 1.05
CA THR A 21 -2.62 -25.92 2.46
C THR A 21 -3.41 -25.01 3.41
N LEU A 22 -3.96 -23.89 2.92
CA LEU A 22 -4.83 -23.01 3.69
C LEU A 22 -6.31 -23.38 3.47
N THR A 23 -7.08 -23.27 4.54
CA THR A 23 -8.55 -23.36 4.54
C THR A 23 -9.17 -21.96 4.58
N PRO A 24 -10.47 -21.80 4.27
CA PRO A 24 -11.15 -20.50 4.38
C PRO A 24 -11.14 -19.87 5.78
N ALA A 25 -10.82 -20.63 6.84
CA ALA A 25 -10.64 -20.10 8.19
C ALA A 25 -9.25 -19.45 8.39
N ASP A 26 -8.29 -19.74 7.51
CA ASP A 26 -6.93 -19.24 7.62
C ASP A 26 -6.73 -17.89 6.92
N TYR A 27 -7.63 -17.48 6.03
CA TYR A 27 -7.50 -16.23 5.27
C TYR A 27 -8.83 -15.54 4.99
N THR A 28 -8.80 -14.22 4.78
CA THR A 28 -9.91 -13.45 4.22
C THR A 28 -9.53 -12.88 2.86
N VAL A 29 -10.53 -12.69 1.99
CA VAL A 29 -10.36 -12.10 0.66
C VAL A 29 -11.15 -10.80 0.57
N SER A 30 -10.51 -9.76 0.04
CA SER A 30 -11.18 -8.53 -0.40
C SER A 30 -10.68 -8.09 -1.78
N LYS A 31 -11.35 -7.11 -2.36
CA LYS A 31 -11.03 -6.54 -3.67
C LYS A 31 -10.72 -5.07 -3.55
N GLY A 32 -10.25 -4.49 -4.64
CA GLY A 32 -9.75 -3.14 -4.68
C GLY A 32 -9.17 -2.83 -6.05
N THR A 33 -8.73 -1.59 -6.22
CA THR A 33 -8.08 -1.12 -7.44
C THR A 33 -6.88 -0.25 -7.08
N SER A 34 -5.78 -0.43 -7.81
CA SER A 34 -4.59 0.39 -7.64
C SER A 34 -4.31 1.18 -8.92
N TYR A 35 -3.97 2.45 -8.76
CA TYR A 35 -3.59 3.36 -9.83
C TYR A 35 -2.23 3.96 -9.53
N TYR A 36 -1.43 4.14 -10.57
CA TYR A 36 -0.12 4.77 -10.49
C TYR A 36 0.02 5.72 -11.68
N ASP A 37 0.53 6.91 -11.43
CA ASP A 37 0.88 7.90 -12.46
C ASP A 37 2.24 8.49 -12.11
N THR A 38 3.28 8.10 -12.85
CA THR A 38 4.65 8.57 -12.59
C THR A 38 4.90 9.99 -13.12
N GLY A 39 4.03 10.51 -13.99
CA GLY A 39 4.14 11.83 -14.60
C GLY A 39 3.33 12.92 -13.90
N TYR A 40 2.50 12.56 -12.91
CA TYR A 40 1.71 13.52 -12.15
C TYR A 40 2.58 14.56 -11.43
N ILE A 41 2.21 15.83 -11.54
CA ILE A 41 2.84 16.94 -10.80
C ILE A 41 1.77 17.61 -9.94
N PRO A 42 1.92 17.64 -8.61
CA PRO A 42 0.96 18.30 -7.73
C PRO A 42 0.97 19.82 -7.96
N ALA A 43 -0.18 20.47 -7.73
CA ALA A 43 -0.35 21.90 -7.98
C ALA A 43 0.61 22.80 -7.18
N ASP A 44 1.03 22.35 -5.99
CA ASP A 44 2.01 23.06 -5.16
C ASP A 44 3.47 22.69 -5.45
N GLY A 45 3.71 21.81 -6.43
CA GLY A 45 5.05 21.41 -6.87
C GLY A 45 5.84 20.59 -5.84
N ASP A 46 5.20 20.07 -4.79
CA ASP A 46 5.87 19.24 -3.79
C ASP A 46 6.00 17.78 -4.24
N GLY A 47 7.11 17.50 -4.92
CA GLY A 47 7.42 16.17 -5.45
C GLY A 47 6.71 15.89 -6.77
N PHE A 48 6.65 14.61 -7.13
CA PHE A 48 6.03 14.15 -8.37
C PHE A 48 5.51 12.72 -8.19
N GLY A 49 4.68 12.29 -9.13
CA GLY A 49 3.98 11.04 -9.13
C GLY A 49 2.69 11.07 -8.30
N ALA A 50 1.76 10.18 -8.65
CA ALA A 50 0.57 9.88 -7.87
C ALA A 50 0.37 8.37 -7.76
N MET A 51 -0.24 7.96 -6.66
CA MET A 51 -0.69 6.59 -6.43
C MET A 51 -2.00 6.62 -5.66
N MET A 52 -2.90 5.72 -6.01
CA MET A 52 -4.09 5.42 -5.21
C MET A 52 -4.20 3.91 -5.06
N GLU A 53 -4.39 3.44 -3.84
CA GLU A 53 -4.84 2.09 -3.55
C GLU A 53 -6.22 2.17 -2.89
N HIS A 54 -7.25 1.72 -3.61
CA HIS A 54 -8.61 1.62 -3.13
C HIS A 54 -8.92 0.20 -2.68
N TYR A 55 -9.52 0.06 -1.51
CA TYR A 55 -9.90 -1.22 -0.91
C TYR A 55 -11.40 -1.24 -0.64
N GLU A 56 -12.06 -2.30 -1.10
CA GLU A 56 -13.50 -2.50 -0.94
C GLU A 56 -13.77 -3.40 0.27
N LYS A 57 -14.64 -2.94 1.17
CA LYS A 57 -15.12 -3.63 2.38
C LYS A 57 -14.06 -3.95 3.44
N TYR A 58 -12.81 -4.16 3.09
CA TYR A 58 -11.73 -4.37 4.05
C TYR A 58 -10.57 -3.42 3.76
N CYS A 59 -10.44 -2.42 4.62
CA CYS A 59 -9.36 -1.45 4.55
C CYS A 59 -8.01 -2.09 4.89
N LEU A 60 -6.93 -1.49 4.38
CA LEU A 60 -5.56 -1.95 4.58
C LEU A 60 -5.23 -2.17 6.07
N PRO A 61 -4.91 -3.41 6.50
CA PRO A 61 -4.75 -3.75 7.92
C PRO A 61 -3.33 -3.48 8.43
N ILE A 62 -2.75 -2.33 8.09
CA ILE A 62 -1.45 -1.88 8.66
C ILE A 62 -1.63 -1.11 9.97
N PHE A 63 -2.85 -0.68 10.25
CA PHE A 63 -3.20 0.08 11.44
C PHE A 63 -3.77 -0.85 12.51
N PRO A 64 -3.55 -0.54 13.81
CA PRO A 64 -4.10 -1.30 14.93
C PRO A 64 -5.61 -1.04 15.12
N ILE A 65 -6.39 -1.26 14.06
CA ILE A 65 -7.86 -1.12 14.05
C ILE A 65 -8.46 -2.51 14.14
N LYS A 66 -9.14 -2.79 15.26
CA LYS A 66 -9.75 -4.10 15.54
C LYS A 66 -10.78 -4.51 14.48
N ASN A 67 -11.52 -3.55 13.95
CA ASN A 67 -12.50 -3.79 12.89
C ASN A 67 -12.19 -2.92 11.67
N ASN A 68 -11.41 -3.44 10.75
CA ASN A 68 -11.06 -2.81 9.49
C ASN A 68 -12.05 -3.14 8.34
N ASN A 69 -13.26 -3.62 8.66
CA ASN A 69 -14.30 -3.98 7.70
C ASN A 69 -15.07 -2.74 7.20
N TYR A 70 -14.37 -1.86 6.48
CA TYR A 70 -14.92 -0.72 5.76
C TYR A 70 -14.07 -0.43 4.51
N SER A 71 -14.60 0.35 3.57
CA SER A 71 -13.91 0.73 2.34
C SER A 71 -13.04 1.96 2.55
N CYS A 72 -11.85 1.98 1.96
CA CYS A 72 -10.93 3.10 2.11
C CYS A 72 -10.01 3.28 0.89
N SER A 73 -9.39 4.45 0.78
CA SER A 73 -8.34 4.71 -0.20
C SER A 73 -7.13 5.34 0.44
N PHE A 74 -5.94 4.87 0.07
CA PHE A 74 -4.67 5.52 0.34
C PHE A 74 -4.24 6.24 -0.92
N VAL A 75 -4.02 7.55 -0.83
CA VAL A 75 -3.70 8.38 -1.99
C VAL A 75 -2.43 9.17 -1.73
N SER A 76 -1.37 8.88 -2.48
CA SER A 76 -0.14 9.68 -2.46
C SER A 76 -0.13 10.63 -3.66
N LEU A 77 0.04 11.92 -3.41
CA LEU A 77 0.16 12.99 -4.41
C LEU A 77 1.47 13.75 -4.17
N GLY A 78 2.46 13.52 -5.01
CA GLY A 78 3.81 14.03 -4.78
C GLY A 78 4.41 13.44 -3.49
N ASN A 79 4.77 14.28 -2.53
CA ASN A 79 5.31 13.85 -1.23
C ASN A 79 4.28 13.79 -0.09
N LYS A 80 2.98 13.92 -0.38
CA LYS A 80 1.90 13.89 0.60
C LYS A 80 1.02 12.69 0.39
N ALA A 81 0.59 12.05 1.48
CA ALA A 81 -0.37 10.96 1.46
C ALA A 81 -1.61 11.29 2.28
N TYR A 82 -2.76 10.92 1.74
CA TYR A 82 -4.08 11.11 2.30
C TYR A 82 -4.74 9.76 2.50
N PHE A 83 -5.63 9.69 3.47
CA PHE A 83 -6.47 8.53 3.72
C PHE A 83 -7.92 8.95 3.57
N LEU A 84 -8.66 8.26 2.71
CA LEU A 84 -10.06 8.54 2.40
C LEU A 84 -10.94 7.39 2.89
N THR A 85 -12.10 7.73 3.43
CA THR A 85 -13.15 6.76 3.81
C THR A 85 -14.52 7.17 3.28
N TYR A 86 -15.39 6.19 3.09
CA TYR A 86 -16.58 6.36 2.28
C TYR A 86 -17.89 6.25 3.10
N PRO A 87 -18.87 7.15 2.93
CA PRO A 87 -20.06 7.22 3.78
C PRO A 87 -20.86 5.92 3.93
N GLN A 88 -20.75 5.00 2.97
CA GLN A 88 -21.51 3.75 2.91
C GLN A 88 -21.17 2.79 4.05
N ASP A 89 -19.90 2.74 4.46
CA ASP A 89 -19.40 1.80 5.48
C ASP A 89 -18.34 2.40 6.42
N ARG A 90 -18.04 3.69 6.30
CA ARG A 90 -17.13 4.42 7.19
C ARG A 90 -17.57 4.33 8.67
N PRO A 91 -16.65 3.99 9.59
CA PRO A 91 -16.92 4.04 11.03
C PRO A 91 -17.37 5.43 11.50
N LYS A 92 -18.30 5.48 12.46
CA LYS A 92 -18.98 6.71 12.91
C LYS A 92 -18.05 7.88 13.25
N ASP A 93 -16.93 7.59 13.89
CA ASP A 93 -16.00 8.60 14.40
C ASP A 93 -14.77 8.81 13.48
N MET A 94 -14.76 8.18 12.29
CA MET A 94 -13.68 8.29 11.33
C MET A 94 -13.97 9.44 10.34
N PRO A 95 -13.02 10.36 10.09
CA PRO A 95 -13.23 11.45 9.14
C PRO A 95 -13.29 10.94 7.69
N ALA A 96 -13.99 11.66 6.81
CA ALA A 96 -14.01 11.38 5.36
C ALA A 96 -12.61 11.37 4.75
N CYS A 97 -11.76 12.29 5.22
CA CYS A 97 -10.39 12.41 4.82
C CYS A 97 -9.51 12.88 5.99
N CYS A 98 -8.28 12.36 6.05
CA CYS A 98 -7.21 12.86 6.89
C CYS A 98 -5.86 12.83 6.15
N MET A 99 -4.90 13.64 6.60
CA MET A 99 -3.51 13.61 6.14
C MET A 99 -2.82 12.40 6.78
N PHE A 100 -2.49 11.39 5.96
CA PHE A 100 -1.79 10.21 6.43
C PHE A 100 -0.32 10.51 6.74
N SER A 101 0.36 11.17 5.80
CA SER A 101 1.74 11.58 6.00
C SER A 101 2.07 12.77 5.09
N PRO A 102 2.68 13.85 5.62
CA PRO A 102 3.21 14.93 4.78
C PRO A 102 4.58 14.59 4.16
N MET A 103 5.07 13.37 4.35
CA MET A 103 6.36 12.88 3.89
C MET A 103 6.20 11.44 3.40
N ASN A 104 5.30 11.22 2.45
CA ASN A 104 5.11 9.92 1.83
C ASN A 104 4.89 10.10 0.34
N HIS A 105 5.65 9.37 -0.46
CA HIS A 105 5.60 9.47 -1.91
C HIS A 105 5.08 8.16 -2.53
N PRO A 106 4.51 8.20 -3.74
CA PRO A 106 4.19 6.98 -4.48
C PRO A 106 5.47 6.17 -4.79
N PRO A 107 5.37 4.85 -5.00
CA PRO A 107 6.50 4.03 -5.41
C PRO A 107 7.16 4.59 -6.67
N ARG A 108 8.48 4.77 -6.64
CA ARG A 108 9.28 5.20 -7.80
C ARG A 108 9.52 4.01 -8.72
N GLN A 109 9.71 4.21 -10.03
CA GLN A 109 9.99 3.09 -10.95
C GLN A 109 11.28 2.34 -10.57
N SER A 110 12.25 3.02 -9.96
CA SER A 110 13.50 2.43 -9.47
C SER A 110 13.38 1.74 -8.11
N PHE A 111 12.19 1.67 -7.49
CA PHE A 111 12.07 1.16 -6.11
C PHE A 111 12.65 -0.26 -5.94
N ILE A 112 12.61 -1.07 -7.00
CA ILE A 112 13.10 -2.44 -6.98
C ILE A 112 14.62 -2.53 -6.83
N GLU A 113 15.35 -1.48 -7.21
CA GLU A 113 16.81 -1.36 -7.01
C GLU A 113 17.17 -1.25 -5.52
N HIS A 114 16.19 -0.91 -4.68
CA HIS A 114 16.34 -0.75 -3.24
C HIS A 114 15.76 -1.92 -2.44
N LEU A 115 15.24 -2.96 -3.09
CA LEU A 115 14.77 -4.19 -2.45
C LEU A 115 15.66 -5.36 -2.85
N PRO A 116 16.15 -6.17 -1.90
CA PRO A 116 17.00 -7.30 -2.23
C PRO A 116 16.17 -8.40 -2.92
N TYR A 117 16.76 -9.00 -3.95
CA TYR A 117 16.19 -10.15 -4.63
C TYR A 117 16.10 -11.36 -3.69
N SER A 118 14.96 -12.07 -3.74
CA SER A 118 14.71 -13.28 -2.95
C SER A 118 14.59 -14.50 -3.86
N ALA A 119 15.69 -15.27 -3.95
CA ALA A 119 15.70 -16.53 -4.71
C ALA A 119 14.72 -17.56 -4.14
N ALA A 120 14.55 -17.60 -2.81
CA ALA A 120 13.61 -18.51 -2.16
C ALA A 120 12.16 -18.18 -2.54
N ARG A 121 11.72 -16.93 -2.35
CA ARG A 121 10.35 -16.52 -2.65
C ARG A 121 10.03 -16.58 -4.15
N SER A 122 11.02 -16.38 -5.02
CA SER A 122 10.84 -16.54 -6.47
C SER A 122 10.47 -17.97 -6.88
N LYS A 123 10.79 -18.97 -6.04
CA LYS A 123 10.40 -20.37 -6.28
C LYS A 123 8.96 -20.69 -5.87
N ASN A 124 8.29 -19.84 -5.07
CA ASN A 124 6.94 -20.11 -4.55
C ASN A 124 5.88 -20.24 -5.64
N LEU A 125 6.14 -19.66 -6.81
CA LEU A 125 5.30 -19.79 -8.01
C LEU A 125 6.05 -20.51 -9.14
N ASN A 126 6.77 -21.57 -8.80
CA ASN A 126 7.51 -22.41 -9.75
C ASN A 126 8.50 -21.63 -10.65
N GLY A 127 9.08 -20.53 -10.12
CA GLY A 127 10.01 -19.69 -10.88
C GLY A 127 9.35 -18.78 -11.93
N SER A 128 8.02 -18.69 -11.97
CA SER A 128 7.30 -17.79 -12.89
C SER A 128 7.38 -16.31 -12.52
N VAL A 129 7.92 -15.98 -11.34
CA VAL A 129 8.06 -14.62 -10.82
C VAL A 129 9.47 -14.34 -10.33
N GLN A 130 9.83 -13.06 -10.29
CA GLN A 130 10.96 -12.54 -9.52
C GLN A 130 10.42 -11.80 -8.29
N ALA A 131 10.77 -12.30 -7.11
CA ALA A 131 10.39 -11.72 -5.84
C ALA A 131 11.56 -10.92 -5.24
N TYR A 132 11.24 -9.77 -4.67
CA TYR A 132 12.15 -8.88 -3.97
C TYR A 132 11.51 -8.52 -2.64
N ALA A 133 12.21 -8.71 -1.53
CA ALA A 133 11.60 -8.59 -0.22
C ALA A 133 12.62 -8.30 0.88
N LEU A 134 12.17 -7.54 1.87
CA LEU A 134 12.85 -7.36 3.15
C LEU A 134 12.04 -8.08 4.24
N ASP A 135 12.76 -8.80 5.08
CA ASP A 135 12.26 -9.38 6.32
C ASP A 135 13.04 -8.70 7.45
N LEU A 136 12.36 -7.91 8.29
CA LEU A 136 12.96 -7.16 9.39
C LEU A 136 12.38 -7.63 10.73
N GLN A 137 13.23 -7.69 11.74
CA GLN A 137 12.78 -7.88 13.12
C GLN A 137 12.41 -6.52 13.72
N SER A 138 11.27 -6.44 14.39
CA SER A 138 10.87 -5.24 15.14
C SER A 138 10.27 -5.63 16.49
N PRO A 139 10.27 -4.71 17.48
CA PRO A 139 9.60 -4.94 18.76
C PRO A 139 8.09 -5.22 18.62
N ALA A 140 7.47 -4.76 17.54
CA ALA A 140 6.05 -4.99 17.25
C ALA A 140 5.78 -6.30 16.49
N GLY A 141 6.82 -7.08 16.18
CA GLY A 141 6.75 -8.31 15.39
C GLY A 141 7.55 -8.26 14.08
N PRO A 142 7.62 -9.37 13.34
CA PRO A 142 8.34 -9.44 12.07
C PRO A 142 7.66 -8.58 10.98
N ILE A 143 8.44 -7.72 10.34
CA ILE A 143 8.01 -6.86 9.24
C ILE A 143 8.45 -7.50 7.93
N LEU A 144 7.48 -7.91 7.13
CA LEU A 144 7.64 -8.30 5.74
C LEU A 144 7.29 -7.09 4.86
N PHE A 145 8.07 -6.86 3.82
CA PHE A 145 7.73 -5.94 2.75
C PHE A 145 8.35 -6.43 1.44
N GLY A 146 7.54 -6.68 0.42
CA GLY A 146 8.08 -7.18 -0.84
C GLY A 146 7.12 -7.12 -2.02
N TYR A 147 7.71 -7.22 -3.19
CA TYR A 147 7.02 -7.21 -4.47
C TYR A 147 7.44 -8.43 -5.28
N ALA A 148 6.51 -8.96 -6.06
CA ALA A 148 6.80 -9.96 -7.08
C ALA A 148 6.35 -9.46 -8.46
N PHE A 149 7.17 -9.74 -9.46
CA PHE A 149 6.92 -9.41 -10.86
C PHE A 149 6.95 -10.68 -11.70
N ASN A 150 6.05 -10.78 -12.68
CA ASN A 150 6.11 -11.87 -13.64
C ASN A 150 7.43 -11.84 -14.42
N THR A 151 8.03 -12.99 -14.67
CA THR A 151 9.28 -13.06 -15.46
C THR A 151 9.05 -12.66 -16.92
N GLN A 152 7.87 -13.00 -17.45
CA GLN A 152 7.45 -12.63 -18.79
C GLN A 152 7.25 -11.11 -18.91
N GLN A 153 7.86 -10.53 -19.94
CA GLN A 153 7.68 -9.13 -20.30
C GLN A 153 6.47 -8.96 -21.21
N SER A 154 5.88 -7.76 -21.18
CA SER A 154 4.72 -7.38 -21.99
C SER A 154 4.77 -5.89 -22.35
N GLY A 155 3.94 -5.46 -23.30
CA GLY A 155 3.79 -4.05 -23.69
C GLY A 155 4.97 -3.40 -24.41
N SER A 156 4.91 -2.08 -24.58
CA SER A 156 5.89 -1.27 -25.31
C SER A 156 6.13 0.07 -24.59
N PRO A 157 7.36 0.35 -24.10
CA PRO A 157 8.51 -0.55 -24.07
C PRO A 157 8.21 -1.80 -23.22
N PRO A 158 8.93 -2.91 -23.42
CA PRO A 158 8.72 -4.13 -22.64
C PRO A 158 8.88 -3.87 -21.14
N TYR A 159 7.87 -4.25 -20.37
CA TYR A 159 7.87 -4.18 -18.91
C TYR A 159 7.34 -5.48 -18.31
N ARG A 160 7.75 -5.77 -17.07
CA ARG A 160 7.21 -6.91 -16.33
C ARG A 160 5.97 -6.48 -15.58
N LEU A 161 4.90 -7.26 -15.73
CA LEU A 161 3.67 -7.00 -14.98
C LEU A 161 3.92 -7.27 -13.49
N PRO A 162 3.48 -6.38 -12.58
CA PRO A 162 3.47 -6.70 -11.17
C PRO A 162 2.53 -7.89 -10.95
N GLN A 163 2.98 -8.86 -10.17
CA GLN A 163 2.20 -10.03 -9.79
C GLN A 163 1.56 -9.81 -8.42
N SER A 164 2.37 -9.41 -7.43
CA SER A 164 1.84 -9.08 -6.10
C SER A 164 2.69 -8.06 -5.36
N PHE A 165 2.05 -7.32 -4.46
CA PHE A 165 2.67 -6.61 -3.36
C PHE A 165 2.28 -7.33 -2.07
N PHE A 166 3.24 -7.67 -1.21
CA PHE A 166 3.00 -8.40 0.02
C PHE A 166 3.78 -7.80 1.18
N PHE A 167 3.16 -7.77 2.35
CA PHE A 167 3.73 -7.14 3.53
C PHE A 167 3.11 -7.70 4.83
N SER A 168 3.73 -7.42 5.96
CA SER A 168 3.13 -7.66 7.28
C SER A 168 2.21 -6.50 7.64
N GLY A 169 0.94 -6.78 7.94
CA GLY A 169 0.05 -5.83 8.59
C GLY A 169 0.26 -5.80 10.10
N ASP A 170 -0.68 -5.21 10.82
CA ASP A 170 -0.72 -5.31 12.28
C ASP A 170 -1.15 -6.73 12.68
N ALA A 171 -0.19 -7.51 13.19
CA ALA A 171 -0.41 -8.89 13.63
C ALA A 171 -1.14 -8.96 14.99
N SER A 172 -1.26 -7.84 15.71
CA SER A 172 -1.78 -7.83 17.08
C SER A 172 -3.29 -7.55 17.15
N VAL A 173 -3.73 -6.37 16.73
CA VAL A 173 -5.11 -5.88 16.85
C VAL A 173 -5.92 -6.19 15.59
N ALA A 174 -5.35 -5.95 14.41
CA ALA A 174 -5.99 -6.22 13.11
C ALA A 174 -5.86 -7.68 12.65
N ASN A 175 -5.04 -8.47 13.36
CA ASN A 175 -4.71 -9.88 13.08
C ASN A 175 -4.37 -10.11 11.60
N ALA A 176 -3.37 -9.39 11.09
CA ALA A 176 -2.99 -9.42 9.68
C ALA A 176 -1.48 -9.72 9.48
N PRO A 177 -0.97 -10.87 9.96
CA PRO A 177 0.46 -11.16 9.91
C PRO A 177 1.02 -11.21 8.50
N ILE A 178 0.25 -11.67 7.50
CA ILE A 178 0.61 -11.52 6.09
C ILE A 178 -0.58 -10.96 5.31
N VAL A 179 -0.31 -9.92 4.54
CA VAL A 179 -1.19 -9.38 3.52
C VAL A 179 -0.54 -9.55 2.15
N SER A 180 -1.31 -10.01 1.16
CA SER A 180 -0.88 -10.04 -0.22
C SER A 180 -1.93 -9.44 -1.15
N GLN A 181 -1.51 -8.44 -1.89
CA GLN A 181 -2.28 -7.78 -2.93
C GLN A 181 -1.85 -8.37 -4.27
N ASN A 182 -2.68 -9.25 -4.81
CA ASN A 182 -2.43 -9.85 -6.12
C ASN A 182 -3.03 -8.97 -7.20
N TYR A 183 -2.20 -8.54 -8.14
CA TYR A 183 -2.62 -7.70 -9.24
C TYR A 183 -3.22 -8.55 -10.36
N THR A 184 -4.36 -8.09 -10.86
CA THR A 184 -5.00 -8.64 -12.05
C THR A 184 -5.35 -7.49 -12.99
N ASN A 185 -5.42 -7.75 -14.28
CA ASN A 185 -5.79 -6.75 -15.30
C ASN A 185 -4.89 -5.49 -15.30
N PHE A 186 -3.63 -5.62 -14.87
CA PHE A 186 -2.67 -4.53 -14.89
C PHE A 186 -2.40 -4.11 -16.34
N ARG A 187 -2.48 -2.81 -16.60
CA ARG A 187 -2.28 -2.22 -17.92
C ARG A 187 -1.76 -0.80 -17.81
N ILE A 188 -1.02 -0.36 -18.83
CA ILE A 188 -0.65 1.04 -18.98
C ILE A 188 -1.85 1.78 -19.59
N ALA A 189 -2.51 2.58 -18.77
CA ALA A 189 -3.59 3.46 -19.18
C ALA A 189 -3.59 4.70 -18.29
N ARG A 190 -3.93 5.85 -18.85
CA ARG A 190 -4.06 7.09 -18.06
C ARG A 190 -5.26 6.94 -17.11
N PRO A 191 -5.06 7.07 -15.78
CA PRO A 191 -6.17 7.02 -14.83
C PRO A 191 -7.11 8.22 -15.03
N ASP A 192 -8.41 8.03 -14.81
CA ASP A 192 -9.39 9.12 -14.74
C ASP A 192 -9.22 9.87 -13.41
N PRO A 193 -8.79 11.15 -13.42
CA PRO A 193 -8.54 11.91 -12.19
C PRO A 193 -9.77 12.00 -11.28
N LYS A 194 -10.98 12.03 -11.85
CA LYS A 194 -12.24 12.08 -11.07
C LYS A 194 -12.47 10.84 -10.23
N GLN A 195 -11.95 9.71 -10.68
CA GLN A 195 -12.00 8.43 -9.96
C GLN A 195 -10.76 8.21 -9.10
N THR A 196 -9.78 9.12 -9.12
CA THR A 196 -8.51 8.96 -8.41
C THR A 196 -8.13 10.22 -7.63
N TRP A 197 -7.22 11.03 -8.14
CA TRP A 197 -6.56 12.12 -7.41
C TRP A 197 -7.53 13.23 -7.01
N ASP A 198 -8.52 13.54 -7.85
CA ASP A 198 -9.49 14.60 -7.60
C ASP A 198 -10.40 14.26 -6.40
N GLN A 199 -10.50 12.98 -6.01
CA GLN A 199 -11.22 12.59 -4.80
C GLN A 199 -10.62 13.25 -3.55
N VAL A 200 -9.30 13.48 -3.50
CA VAL A 200 -8.66 14.18 -2.38
C VAL A 200 -9.20 15.60 -2.28
N ALA A 201 -9.23 16.35 -3.38
CA ALA A 201 -9.77 17.71 -3.38
C ALA A 201 -11.28 17.76 -3.07
N ALA A 202 -12.03 16.73 -3.49
CA ALA A 202 -13.47 16.63 -3.24
C ALA A 202 -13.83 16.26 -1.79
N MET A 203 -13.00 15.45 -1.14
CA MET A 203 -13.31 14.87 0.19
C MET A 203 -12.55 15.53 1.34
N CYS A 204 -11.38 16.10 1.08
CA CYS A 204 -10.54 16.68 2.11
C CYS A 204 -10.82 18.18 2.27
N PRO A 205 -10.89 18.70 3.51
CA PRO A 205 -10.83 20.15 3.70
C PRO A 205 -9.46 20.68 3.24
N SER A 206 -9.35 21.99 3.03
CA SER A 206 -8.11 22.62 2.58
C SER A 206 -6.91 22.37 3.49
N ASN A 207 -7.11 22.00 4.76
CA ASN A 207 -6.09 21.50 5.68
C ASN A 207 -6.66 20.28 6.42
N PRO A 208 -6.51 19.06 5.90
CA PRO A 208 -7.03 17.87 6.55
C PRO A 208 -6.29 17.62 7.88
N PRO A 209 -7.00 17.17 8.93
CA PRO A 209 -6.35 16.81 10.18
C PRO A 209 -5.39 15.63 9.95
N PRO A 210 -4.34 15.47 10.77
CA PRO A 210 -3.55 14.24 10.77
C PRO A 210 -4.44 13.02 11.01
N CYS A 211 -4.14 11.92 10.34
CA CYS A 211 -4.81 10.66 10.61
C CYS A 211 -4.45 10.15 12.00
N GLN A 212 -5.45 9.96 12.86
CA GLN A 212 -5.29 9.31 14.17
C GLN A 212 -5.23 7.78 14.01
N LEU A 213 -4.36 7.29 13.13
CA LEU A 213 -4.19 5.87 12.80
C LEU A 213 -2.91 5.27 13.44
N PHE A 214 -2.01 6.15 13.89
CA PHE A 214 -0.85 5.94 14.79
C PHE A 214 -0.69 7.18 15.68
N ASP A 215 0.31 7.22 16.59
CA ASP A 215 0.79 8.47 17.21
C ASP A 215 1.02 9.50 16.08
N PRO A 216 0.14 10.49 15.90
CA PRO A 216 0.04 11.20 14.65
C PRO A 216 1.26 12.12 14.48
N PRO A 217 1.84 12.24 13.27
CA PRO A 217 2.82 13.28 13.02
C PRO A 217 2.19 14.67 13.27
N ALA A 218 3.01 15.62 13.71
CA ALA A 218 2.55 16.99 13.92
C ALA A 218 1.87 17.53 12.65
N SER A 219 0.72 18.18 12.80
CA SER A 219 -0.04 18.73 11.69
C SER A 219 0.81 19.68 10.85
N GLN A 220 0.84 19.47 9.54
CA GLN A 220 1.42 20.43 8.60
C GLN A 220 0.30 21.07 7.79
N SER A 221 0.38 22.40 7.61
CA SER A 221 -0.49 23.12 6.69
C SER A 221 -0.23 22.65 5.26
N ASN A 222 -1.29 22.49 4.46
CA ASN A 222 -1.16 22.20 3.04
C ASN A 222 -0.34 23.28 2.34
N GLY A 223 0.55 22.86 1.42
CA GLY A 223 1.47 23.73 0.69
C GLY A 223 2.87 23.85 1.29
N ARG A 224 3.14 23.26 2.47
CA ARG A 224 4.53 23.09 2.96
C ARG A 224 5.15 21.85 2.34
N LYS A 225 6.34 22.02 1.75
CA LYS A 225 7.13 20.92 1.20
C LYS A 225 7.56 19.94 2.30
N ALA A 226 7.55 18.65 1.98
CA ALA A 226 8.10 17.60 2.83
C ALA A 226 9.54 17.93 3.29
N GLN A 227 9.80 17.92 4.60
CA GLN A 227 11.10 18.28 5.19
C GLN A 227 12.03 17.07 5.35
N TRP A 228 12.18 16.25 4.30
CA TRP A 228 12.99 15.02 4.31
C TRP A 228 14.40 15.19 4.89
N ASN A 229 15.04 16.34 4.65
CA ASN A 229 16.39 16.65 5.13
C ASN A 229 16.51 16.74 6.67
N GLN A 230 15.40 16.97 7.39
CA GLN A 230 15.41 17.00 8.86
C GLN A 230 15.39 15.60 9.48
N LEU A 231 14.98 14.57 8.73
CA LEU A 231 14.95 13.17 9.20
C LEU A 231 16.31 12.47 9.08
N MET A 232 17.13 12.86 8.10
CA MET A 232 18.50 12.36 7.92
C MET A 232 19.47 12.87 9.00
N GLN A 233 19.03 13.80 9.86
CA GLN A 233 19.80 14.33 10.99
C GLN A 233 19.55 13.61 12.31
N ARG A 234 19.03 12.37 12.29
CA ARG A 234 19.23 11.49 13.46
C ARG A 234 20.72 11.19 13.56
N LYS A 235 21.42 12.05 14.31
CA LYS A 235 22.81 11.86 14.74
C LYS A 235 22.96 10.47 15.38
N PRO A 236 24.15 9.84 15.26
CA PRO A 236 24.42 8.53 15.84
C PRO A 236 24.10 8.45 17.34
#